data_AF-A0A4Q2YW18-F1
#
_entry.id   AF-A0A4Q2YW18-F1
#
_cell.length_a   1.000
_cell.length_b   1.000
_cell.length_c   1.000
_cell.angle_alpha   90.00
_cell.angle_beta   90.00
_cell.angle_gamma   90.00
#
_symmetry.space_group_name_H-M   'P 1'
#
loop_
_entity.id
_entity.type
_entity.pdbx_description
1 polymer ?
#
loop_
_entity_poly.entity_id
_entity_poly.type
_entity_poly.pdbx_seq_one_letter_code
_entity_poly.pdbx_strand_id
1 'polypeptide(L)' 'MIDLRMASGALAVLILTTGCSRTDNEPGPGGVTVSEAKALDDAAEMLESRDSPPAANQADDAAKADK' A
#
# COMPACT_ATOMS: atom_id res chain seq x y z
N MET A 1 27.31 19.85 32.80
CA MET A 1 27.63 18.45 33.13
C MET A 1 26.44 17.62 32.72
N ILE A 2 26.53 16.95 31.58
CA ILE A 2 25.50 15.99 31.17
C ILE A 2 25.92 14.68 31.85
N ASP A 3 25.20 14.29 32.90
CA ASP A 3 25.54 13.11 33.69
C ASP A 3 25.50 11.86 32.80
N LEU A 4 26.49 10.98 32.97
CA LEU A 4 26.58 9.73 32.21
C LEU A 4 25.32 8.85 32.38
N ARG A 5 24.64 8.97 33.53
CA ARG A 5 23.33 8.35 33.78
C ARG A 5 22.20 8.97 32.96
N MET A 6 22.24 10.28 32.73
CA MET A 6 21.27 11.01 31.92
C MET A 6 21.46 10.67 30.44
N ALA A 7 22.71 10.50 29.98
CA ALA A 7 23.03 10.02 28.65
C ALA A 7 22.55 8.57 28.41
N SER A 8 22.73 7.66 29.39
CA SER A 8 22.18 6.30 29.29
C SER A 8 20.65 6.26 29.26
N GLY A 9 19.98 7.13 30.03
CA GLY A 9 18.51 7.24 30.00
C GLY A 9 17.98 7.75 28.66
N ALA A 10 18.61 8.79 28.11
CA ALA A 10 18.22 9.36 26.82
C ALA A 10 18.45 8.38 25.65
N LEU A 11 19.55 7.63 25.67
CA LEU A 11 19.83 6.62 24.65
C LEU A 11 18.80 5.47 24.66
N ALA A 12 18.39 5.01 25.85
CA ALA A 12 17.37 3.97 25.98
C ALA A 12 16.02 4.43 25.39
N VAL A 13 15.60 5.67 25.67
CA VAL A 13 14.36 6.24 25.14
C VAL A 13 14.38 6.32 23.60
N LEU A 14 15.50 6.73 22.99
CA LEU A 14 15.61 6.79 21.53
C LEU A 14 15.45 5.40 20.88
N ILE A 15 16.05 4.35 21.44
CA ILE A 15 15.93 2.97 20.93
C ILE A 15 14.50 2.42 21.05
N LEU A 16 13.78 2.78 22.12
CA LEU A 16 12.37 2.40 22.28
C LEU A 16 11.45 3.08 21.24
N THR A 17 11.79 4.29 20.80
CA THR A 17 11.02 5.00 19.76
C THR A 17 11.29 4.51 18.33
N THR A 18 12.42 3.85 18.06
CA THR A 18 12.72 3.30 16.72
C THR A 18 11.86 2.10 16.34
N GLY A 19 11.16 1.48 17.29
CA GLY A 19 10.18 0.41 17.04
C GLY A 19 8.77 0.91 16.67
N CYS A 20 8.50 2.21 16.80
CA CYS A 20 7.26 2.82 16.31
C CYS A 20 7.35 3.28 14.84
N SER A 21 8.47 2.98 14.16
CA SER A 21 8.58 3.15 12.71
C SER A 21 8.27 1.85 11.99
N ARG A 22 7.28 1.94 11.11
CA ARG A 22 6.88 0.94 10.13
C ARG A 22 8.07 0.66 9.20
N THR A 23 8.88 -0.34 9.50
CA THR A 23 9.79 -0.90 8.50
C THR A 23 8.93 -1.62 7.46
N ASP A 24 9.27 -1.51 6.17
CA ASP A 24 8.42 -1.96 5.07
C ASP A 24 8.12 -3.47 5.06
N ASN A 25 8.89 -4.25 5.85
CA ASN A 25 8.85 -5.70 5.90
C ASN A 25 8.19 -6.27 7.18
N GLU A 26 7.79 -5.43 8.14
CA GLU A 26 7.04 -5.90 9.30
C GLU A 26 5.53 -5.93 8.99
N PRO A 27 4.82 -7.01 9.36
CA PRO A 27 3.38 -7.12 9.11
C PRO A 27 2.61 -5.97 9.79
N GLY A 28 1.90 -5.19 8.98
CA GLY A 28 1.01 -4.13 9.45
C GLY A 28 -0.34 -4.66 9.93
N PRO A 29 -1.27 -3.76 10.32
CA PRO A 29 -2.65 -4.13 10.62
C PRO A 29 -3.26 -4.90 9.44
N GLY A 30 -3.80 -6.09 9.70
CA GLY A 30 -4.26 -7.02 8.65
C GLY A 30 -3.24 -8.08 8.24
N GLY A 31 -2.04 -8.10 8.85
CA GLY A 31 -1.01 -9.11 8.62
C GLY A 31 -0.23 -8.94 7.30
N VAL A 32 -0.45 -7.83 6.59
CA VAL A 32 0.23 -7.51 5.33
C VAL A 32 1.29 -6.44 5.55
N THR A 33 2.41 -6.59 4.87
CA THR A 33 3.49 -5.61 4.80
C THR A 33 3.05 -4.35 4.05
N VAL A 34 3.83 -3.27 4.14
CA VAL A 34 3.58 -2.04 3.35
C VAL A 34 3.65 -2.34 1.86
N SER A 35 4.64 -3.16 1.49
CA SER A 35 4.92 -3.58 0.12
C SER A 35 3.73 -4.35 -0.48
N GLU A 36 3.15 -5.28 0.29
CA GLU A 36 1.98 -6.05 -0.11
C GLU A 36 0.74 -5.17 -0.25
N ALA A 37 0.50 -4.28 0.71
CA ALA A 37 -0.63 -3.35 0.63
C ALA A 37 -0.55 -2.47 -0.62
N LYS A 38 0.63 -1.95 -0.95
CA LYS A 38 0.85 -1.17 -2.17
C LYS A 38 0.60 -1.98 -3.44
N ALA A 39 1.06 -3.23 -3.49
CA ALA A 39 0.81 -4.11 -4.65
C ALA A 39 -0.69 -4.39 -4.84
N LEU A 40 -1.46 -4.51 -3.75
CA LEU A 40 -2.91 -4.67 -3.79
C LEU A 40 -3.61 -3.39 -4.29
N ASP A 41 -3.17 -2.21 -3.84
CA ASP A 41 -3.71 -0.93 -4.29
C ASP A 41 -3.44 -0.69 -5.79
N ASP A 42 -2.22 -0.95 -6.25
CA ASP A 42 -1.84 -0.83 -7.66
C ASP A 42 -2.70 -1.78 -8.53
N ALA A 43 -3.00 -2.99 -8.04
CA ALA A 43 -3.90 -3.92 -8.74
C ALA A 43 -5.35 -3.43 -8.81
N ALA A 44 -5.84 -2.77 -7.76
CA ALA A 44 -7.17 -2.16 -7.77
C ALA A 44 -7.26 -0.99 -8.77
N GLU A 45 -6.21 -0.16 -8.86
CA GLU A 45 -6.12 0.94 -9.83
C GLU A 45 -6.16 0.42 -11.28
N MET A 46 -5.54 -0.73 -11.56
CA MET A 46 -5.61 -1.37 -12.88
C MET A 46 -7.04 -1.82 -13.27
N LEU A 47 -7.87 -2.20 -12.29
CA LEU A 47 -9.27 -2.56 -12.53
C LEU A 47 -10.13 -1.32 -12.78
N GLU A 48 -9.98 -0.29 -11.95
CA GLU A 48 -10.68 0.99 -12.12
C GLU A 48 -10.34 1.63 -13.48
N SER A 49 -9.08 1.57 -13.90
CA SER A 49 -8.65 2.06 -15.21
C SER A 49 -9.27 1.28 -16.38
N ARG A 50 -9.66 0.02 -16.17
CA ARG A 50 -10.33 -0.84 -17.17
C ARG A 50 -11.83 -0.64 -17.20
N ASP A 51 -12.44 -0.29 -16.07
CA ASP A 51 -13.88 -0.04 -15.92
C ASP A 51 -14.34 1.29 -16.53
N SER A 52 -13.58 1.86 -17.47
CA SER A 52 -14.20 2.69 -18.50
C SER A 52 -15.25 1.83 -19.20
N PRO A 53 -16.57 2.13 -19.07
CA PRO A 53 -17.58 1.29 -19.68
C PRO A 53 -17.21 1.16 -21.15
N PRO A 54 -17.13 -0.07 -21.70
CA PRO A 54 -17.00 -0.21 -23.14
C PRO A 54 -18.15 0.61 -23.70
N ALA A 55 -17.82 1.62 -24.52
CA ALA A 55 -18.83 2.38 -25.25
C ALA A 55 -19.80 1.33 -25.78
N ALA A 56 -21.08 1.47 -25.42
CA ALA A 56 -22.13 0.47 -25.55
C ALA A 56 -22.45 0.07 -27.02
N ASN A 57 -21.51 0.32 -27.94
CA ASN A 57 -21.58 0.15 -29.37
C ASN A 57 -20.84 -1.10 -29.87
N GLN A 58 -20.10 -1.84 -29.03
CA GLN A 58 -19.43 -3.07 -29.50
C GLN A 58 -20.41 -4.26 -29.61
N ALA A 59 -21.60 -4.18 -29.02
CA ALA A 59 -22.64 -5.20 -29.16
C ALA A 59 -23.48 -5.03 -30.43
N ASP A 60 -23.49 -3.85 -31.05
CA ASP A 60 -24.31 -3.56 -32.22
C ASP A 60 -23.61 -3.91 -33.56
N ASP A 61 -22.27 -3.85 -33.61
CA ASP A 61 -21.51 -4.17 -34.82
C ASP A 61 -21.41 -5.68 -35.11
N ALA A 62 -21.44 -6.53 -34.08
CA ALA A 62 -21.45 -7.98 -34.26
C ALA A 62 -22.79 -8.54 -34.79
N ALA A 63 -23.90 -7.81 -34.58
CA ALA A 63 -25.24 -8.23 -35.01
C ALA A 63 -25.61 -7.75 -36.43
N LYS A 64 -24.85 -6.83 -37.03
CA LYS A 64 -25.08 -6.28 -38.37
C LYS A 64 -24.29 -6.96 -39.48
N ALA A 65 -23.25 -7.73 -39.16
CA ALA A 65 -22.39 -8.38 -40.15
C ALA A 65 -22.95 -9.68 -40.77
N ASP A 66 -24.09 -10.17 -40.26
CA ASP A 66 -24.70 -11.45 -40.67
C ASP A 66 -26.08 -11.28 -41.36
N LYS A 67 -26.35 -10.12 -41.97
CA LYS A 67 -27.57 -9.92 -42.78
C LYS A 67 -27.31 -9.18 -44.08
#